data_AF-A0A7V7X2D5-F1
#
_entry.id   AF-A0A7V7X2D5-F1
#
_cell.length_a   1.000
_cell.length_b   1.000
_cell.length_c   1.000
_cell.angle_alpha   90.00
_cell.angle_beta   90.00
_cell.angle_gamma   90.00
#
_symmetry.space_group_name_H-M   'P 1'
#
loop_
_entity.id
_entity.type
_entity.pdbx_description
1 polymer ?
#
loop_
_entity_poly.entity_id
_entity_poly.type
_entity_poly.pdbx_seq_one_letter_code
_entity_poly.pdbx_strand_id
1 'polypeptide(L)'
;MSEKSGHSEKKTSLFGNEYIQHYDKDGNKCGTSEEKTTLFGQTYTQHYSENGDKCGISEEKTSFLETKHYTQFYDKDGNKTGTSEPKESFLRGKYIQHFNEEHEKIGYSENKKSILGTKFRQHHGAHPRDESKKKIVQTSASNNDSGDGTSASNTSSSGKNFILWHVFAGLFLILTYFFWQQWLNKQAKEAEEKWKNEVKIIASKVPGKWLGHASNTVVTLYLTHLYGDRFSAKVNFRGSDQELQMDFGKGNYSTSLFLTSRLHAPLYFPITIPAYNKNGVVLIFRGKFANNGKRDVFCGQLIFDQNWKILGSFQDSDGSVGYWSVGECDGMPSNISGNWEGKWERGGLWNPLEVNQTRFKLSLKQEGKVFVGKVSYIGSRGSSSLRGEICGDYINFKYRYGDGVVREYVGQAAGDHISGTWSQNNSFGTWTVSRK
;
A
#
# COMPACT_ATOMS: atom_id res chain seq x y z
N MET A 1 -16.46 -36.69 8.86
CA MET A 1 -16.43 -35.34 8.26
C MET A 1 -16.81 -34.35 9.34
N SER A 2 -16.12 -33.22 9.48
CA SER A 2 -16.48 -32.19 10.47
C SER A 2 -17.80 -31.53 10.10
N GLU A 3 -18.69 -31.40 11.07
CA GLU A 3 -19.99 -30.77 10.91
C GLU A 3 -19.86 -29.32 10.44
N LYS A 4 -20.84 -28.90 9.64
CA LYS A 4 -20.98 -27.51 9.19
C LYS A 4 -21.35 -26.66 10.41
N SER A 5 -20.53 -25.66 10.72
CA SER A 5 -20.77 -24.73 11.83
C SER A 5 -21.43 -23.42 11.41
N GLY A 6 -21.35 -23.07 10.12
CA GLY A 6 -21.98 -21.86 9.60
C GLY A 6 -21.39 -21.45 8.25
N HIS A 7 -21.71 -20.26 7.77
CA HIS A 7 -21.10 -19.70 6.56
C HIS A 7 -21.01 -18.18 6.60
N SER A 8 -20.21 -17.60 5.70
CA SER A 8 -20.11 -16.15 5.52
C SER A 8 -20.32 -15.76 4.06
N GLU A 9 -20.92 -14.58 3.85
CA GLU A 9 -21.17 -14.01 2.53
C GLU A 9 -20.71 -12.56 2.47
N LYS A 10 -20.11 -12.16 1.35
CA LYS A 10 -19.80 -10.75 1.09
C LYS A 10 -21.07 -10.06 0.59
N LYS A 11 -21.41 -8.92 1.20
CA LYS A 11 -22.58 -8.11 0.87
C LYS A 11 -22.18 -6.64 0.72
N THR A 12 -23.07 -5.86 0.11
CA THR A 12 -22.92 -4.42 -0.07
C THR A 12 -24.06 -3.73 0.65
N SER A 13 -23.73 -2.74 1.48
CA SER A 13 -24.72 -1.90 2.16
C SER A 13 -25.42 -0.95 1.19
N LEU A 14 -26.50 -0.30 1.65
CA LEU A 14 -27.23 0.69 0.85
C LEU A 14 -26.34 1.85 0.36
N PHE A 15 -25.29 2.16 1.10
CA PHE A 15 -24.32 3.23 0.78
C PHE A 15 -23.11 2.74 -0.02
N GLY A 16 -23.12 1.50 -0.51
CA GLY A 16 -22.04 0.95 -1.34
C GLY A 16 -20.87 0.35 -0.57
N ASN A 17 -20.84 0.44 0.76
CA ASN A 17 -19.78 -0.16 1.58
C ASN A 17 -19.93 -1.68 1.61
N GLU A 18 -18.85 -2.41 1.37
CA GLU A 18 -18.82 -3.87 1.46
C GLU A 18 -18.66 -4.34 2.92
N TYR A 19 -19.34 -5.42 3.26
CA TYR A 19 -19.23 -6.08 4.56
C TYR A 19 -19.38 -7.60 4.40
N ILE A 20 -18.94 -8.36 5.40
CA ILE A 20 -19.11 -9.81 5.44
C ILE A 20 -20.21 -10.14 6.45
N GLN A 21 -21.30 -10.75 6.00
CA GLN A 21 -22.34 -11.26 6.90
C GLN A 21 -22.02 -12.70 7.31
N HIS A 22 -22.17 -13.01 8.59
CA HIS A 22 -22.00 -14.34 9.14
C HIS A 22 -23.35 -14.96 9.46
N TYR A 23 -23.47 -16.25 9.16
CA TYR A 23 -24.63 -17.07 9.50
C TYR A 23 -24.18 -18.30 10.26
N ASP A 24 -25.00 -18.73 11.22
CA ASP A 24 -24.82 -19.98 11.94
C ASP A 24 -25.14 -21.21 11.05
N LYS A 25 -25.14 -22.39 11.67
CA LYS A 25 -25.45 -23.66 11.00
C LYS A 25 -26.89 -23.73 10.48
N ASP A 26 -27.81 -23.02 11.13
CA ASP A 26 -29.25 -23.00 10.86
C ASP A 26 -29.63 -21.91 9.83
N GLY A 27 -28.69 -21.02 9.52
CA GLY A 27 -28.84 -19.94 8.55
C GLY A 27 -29.27 -18.61 9.16
N ASN A 28 -29.31 -18.49 10.50
CA ASN A 28 -29.60 -17.23 11.17
C ASN A 28 -28.36 -16.34 11.16
N LYS A 29 -28.56 -15.02 11.03
CA LYS A 29 -27.48 -14.03 11.07
C LYS A 29 -26.89 -14.00 12.49
N CYS A 30 -25.60 -14.28 12.64
CA CYS A 30 -24.93 -14.27 13.95
C CYS A 30 -23.93 -13.10 14.13
N GLY A 31 -23.68 -12.33 13.06
CA GLY A 31 -22.81 -11.16 13.12
C GLY A 31 -22.42 -10.61 11.76
N THR A 32 -21.60 -9.57 11.77
CA THR A 32 -21.02 -8.95 10.57
C THR A 32 -19.56 -8.63 10.76
N SER A 33 -18.83 -8.40 9.66
CA SER A 33 -17.48 -7.87 9.69
C SER A 33 -17.26 -6.82 8.63
N GLU A 34 -16.42 -5.84 8.95
CA GLU A 34 -16.09 -4.72 8.07
C GLU A 34 -14.58 -4.53 8.04
N GLU A 35 -14.03 -4.27 6.86
CA GLU A 35 -12.62 -3.88 6.73
C GLU A 35 -12.47 -2.41 7.11
N LYS A 36 -11.46 -2.12 7.93
CA LYS A 36 -11.14 -0.77 8.41
C LYS A 36 -9.66 -0.51 8.24
N THR A 37 -9.33 0.77 8.06
CA THR A 37 -7.96 1.24 7.95
C THR A 37 -7.68 2.20 9.10
N THR A 38 -6.54 2.02 9.76
CA THR A 38 -6.05 2.95 10.79
C THR A 38 -5.55 4.24 10.16
N LEU A 39 -5.30 5.28 10.98
CA LEU A 39 -4.70 6.54 10.52
C LEU A 39 -3.33 6.33 9.80
N PHE A 40 -2.63 5.25 10.14
CA PHE A 40 -1.32 4.90 9.59
C PHE A 40 -1.39 3.92 8.40
N GLY A 41 -2.58 3.71 7.82
CA GLY A 41 -2.75 2.87 6.63
C GLY A 41 -2.79 1.37 6.89
N GLN A 42 -2.67 0.90 8.13
CA GLN A 42 -2.81 -0.52 8.45
C GLN A 42 -4.28 -0.96 8.35
N THR A 43 -4.56 -2.02 7.61
CA THR A 43 -5.90 -2.60 7.47
C THR A 43 -6.14 -3.69 8.50
N TYR A 44 -7.37 -3.74 9.02
CA TYR A 44 -7.86 -4.78 9.91
C TYR A 44 -9.33 -5.05 9.63
N THR A 45 -9.80 -6.24 9.96
CA THR A 45 -11.23 -6.57 9.89
C THR A 45 -11.82 -6.45 11.29
N GLN A 46 -12.80 -5.56 11.46
CA GLN A 46 -13.57 -5.44 12.70
C GLN A 46 -14.77 -6.39 12.65
N HIS A 47 -14.99 -7.13 13.73
CA HIS A 47 -16.12 -8.05 13.88
C HIS A 47 -17.18 -7.47 14.81
N TYR A 48 -18.44 -7.63 14.44
CA TYR A 48 -19.60 -7.23 15.22
C TYR A 48 -20.51 -8.43 15.49
N SER A 49 -21.13 -8.44 16.66
CA SER A 49 -22.19 -9.38 17.03
C SER A 49 -23.46 -9.13 16.21
N GLU A 50 -24.46 -10.00 16.38
CA GLU A 50 -25.79 -9.80 15.78
C GLU A 50 -26.42 -8.45 16.16
N ASN A 51 -26.19 -8.01 17.41
CA ASN A 51 -26.68 -6.73 17.95
C ASN A 51 -25.88 -5.51 17.45
N GLY A 52 -24.77 -5.72 16.74
CA GLY A 52 -23.90 -4.64 16.28
C GLY A 52 -22.79 -4.25 17.28
N ASP A 53 -22.63 -4.95 18.39
CA ASP A 53 -21.54 -4.72 19.34
C ASP A 53 -20.22 -5.24 18.81
N LYS A 54 -19.13 -4.50 19.00
CA LYS A 54 -17.78 -4.98 18.65
C LYS A 54 -17.43 -6.21 19.47
N CYS A 55 -17.16 -7.34 18.80
CA CYS A 55 -16.81 -8.60 19.45
C CYS A 55 -15.33 -8.99 19.27
N GLY A 56 -14.62 -8.33 18.36
CA GLY A 56 -13.20 -8.57 18.14
C GLY A 56 -12.67 -7.90 16.88
N ILE A 57 -11.40 -8.18 16.57
CA ILE A 57 -10.75 -7.76 15.33
C ILE A 57 -9.91 -8.91 14.77
N SER A 58 -9.57 -8.85 13.49
CA SER A 58 -8.56 -9.70 12.89
C SER A 58 -7.60 -8.93 11.99
N GLU A 59 -6.33 -9.33 12.01
CA GLU A 59 -5.25 -8.69 11.28
C GLU A 59 -4.56 -9.71 10.37
N GLU A 60 -4.26 -9.33 9.14
CA GLU A 60 -3.39 -10.12 8.29
C GLU A 60 -1.92 -9.87 8.68
N LYS A 61 -1.19 -10.94 8.96
CA LYS A 61 0.21 -10.91 9.33
C LYS A 61 1.03 -11.80 8.41
N THR A 62 2.30 -11.45 8.28
CA THR A 62 3.29 -12.25 7.55
C THR A 62 4.34 -12.73 8.54
N SER A 63 4.61 -14.03 8.58
CA SER A 63 5.71 -14.56 9.40
C SER A 63 7.05 -14.12 8.83
N PHE A 64 7.92 -13.55 9.68
CA PHE A 64 9.24 -13.02 9.30
C PHE A 64 10.13 -14.06 8.61
N LEU A 65 10.03 -15.33 9.03
CA LEU A 65 10.90 -16.41 8.56
C LEU A 65 10.33 -17.19 7.38
N GLU A 66 9.00 -17.24 7.22
CA GLU A 66 8.37 -18.26 6.37
C GLU A 66 7.64 -17.71 5.15
N THR A 67 7.58 -16.39 4.94
CA THR A 67 6.76 -15.75 3.87
C THR A 67 5.29 -16.18 3.88
N LYS A 68 4.83 -16.85 4.94
CA LYS A 68 3.46 -17.34 5.09
C LYS A 68 2.60 -16.20 5.62
N HIS A 69 1.50 -15.96 4.91
CA HIS A 69 0.44 -15.08 5.35
C HIS A 69 -0.50 -15.85 6.28
N TYR A 70 -0.87 -15.25 7.40
CA TYR A 70 -1.86 -15.79 8.33
C TYR A 70 -2.74 -14.66 8.85
N THR A 71 -3.95 -14.98 9.28
CA THR A 71 -4.84 -14.03 9.94
C THR A 71 -4.79 -14.29 11.43
N GLN A 72 -4.48 -13.28 12.23
CA GLN A 72 -4.53 -13.34 13.69
C GLN A 72 -5.85 -12.74 14.18
N PHE A 73 -6.51 -13.41 15.13
CA PHE A 73 -7.77 -12.97 15.73
C PHE A 73 -7.55 -12.47 17.15
N TYR A 74 -8.28 -11.43 17.51
CA TYR A 74 -8.30 -10.86 18.85
C TYR A 74 -9.74 -10.66 19.32
N ASP A 75 -9.97 -10.82 20.62
CA ASP A 75 -11.25 -10.49 21.25
C ASP A 75 -11.45 -8.96 21.34
N LYS A 76 -12.58 -8.56 21.94
CA LYS A 76 -12.92 -7.14 22.17
C LYS A 76 -11.92 -6.41 23.08
N ASP A 77 -11.21 -7.15 23.94
CA ASP A 77 -10.27 -6.64 24.94
C ASP A 77 -8.83 -6.60 24.40
N GLY A 78 -8.61 -7.14 23.20
CA GLY A 78 -7.32 -7.17 22.51
C GLY A 78 -6.49 -8.41 22.79
N ASN A 79 -7.02 -9.42 23.49
CA ASN A 79 -6.31 -10.68 23.69
C ASN A 79 -6.39 -11.52 22.42
N LYS A 80 -5.28 -12.15 22.06
CA LYS A 80 -5.22 -13.09 20.93
C LYS A 80 -6.11 -14.29 21.24
N THR A 81 -7.02 -14.62 20.33
CA THR A 81 -7.94 -15.78 20.45
C THR A 81 -7.62 -16.94 19.51
N GLY A 82 -6.75 -16.71 18.52
CA GLY A 82 -6.27 -17.75 17.63
C GLY A 82 -5.71 -17.21 16.32
N THR A 83 -5.47 -18.12 15.39
CA THR A 83 -4.93 -17.80 14.06
C THR A 83 -5.63 -18.58 12.96
N SER A 84 -5.44 -18.17 11.71
CA SER A 84 -5.89 -18.92 10.55
C SER A 84 -4.89 -18.84 9.41
N GLU A 85 -4.70 -19.96 8.72
CA GLU A 85 -3.69 -20.10 7.69
C GLU A 85 -4.30 -20.65 6.41
N PRO A 86 -3.98 -20.09 5.24
CA PRO A 86 -4.33 -20.71 3.97
C PRO A 86 -3.53 -22.03 3.80
N LYS A 87 -4.24 -23.08 3.40
CA LYS A 87 -3.69 -24.40 3.09
C LYS A 87 -4.22 -24.87 1.75
N GLU A 88 -3.52 -25.81 1.14
CA GLU A 88 -3.93 -26.47 -0.09
C GLU A 88 -3.84 -27.99 0.12
N SER A 89 -4.84 -28.71 -0.36
CA SER A 89 -4.88 -30.18 -0.31
C SER A 89 -5.27 -30.72 -1.68
N PHE A 90 -4.68 -31.84 -2.07
CA PHE A 90 -4.98 -32.49 -3.34
C PHE A 90 -6.47 -32.83 -3.50
N LEU A 91 -7.13 -33.28 -2.42
CA LEU A 91 -8.53 -33.71 -2.48
C LEU A 91 -9.55 -32.57 -2.26
N ARG A 92 -9.11 -31.44 -1.70
CA ARG A 92 -10.02 -30.36 -1.27
C ARG A 92 -9.75 -29.01 -1.95
N GLY A 93 -8.61 -28.86 -2.61
CA GLY A 93 -8.14 -27.57 -3.11
C GLY A 93 -7.74 -26.62 -1.98
N LYS A 94 -7.94 -25.33 -2.18
CA LYS A 94 -7.57 -24.26 -1.24
C LYS A 94 -8.60 -24.10 -0.13
N TYR A 95 -8.15 -24.16 1.11
CA TYR A 95 -8.97 -23.97 2.31
C TYR A 95 -8.20 -23.13 3.33
N ILE A 96 -8.87 -22.67 4.38
CA ILE A 96 -8.25 -21.94 5.49
C ILE A 96 -8.41 -22.76 6.75
N GLN A 97 -7.29 -23.12 7.37
CA GLN A 97 -7.27 -23.87 8.61
C GLN A 97 -7.29 -22.90 9.79
N HIS A 98 -8.09 -23.22 10.80
CA HIS A 98 -8.27 -22.39 11.99
C HIS A 98 -7.60 -23.05 13.20
N PHE A 99 -6.90 -22.25 14.00
CA PHE A 99 -6.19 -22.66 15.20
C PHE A 99 -6.59 -21.82 16.40
N ASN A 100 -6.65 -22.44 17.59
CA ASN A 100 -6.85 -21.72 18.85
C ASN A 100 -5.57 -20.97 19.31
N GLU A 101 -5.62 -20.41 20.51
CA GLU A 101 -4.49 -19.72 21.14
C GLU A 101 -3.26 -20.63 21.31
N GLU A 102 -3.50 -21.91 21.62
CA GLU A 102 -2.50 -22.97 21.82
C GLU A 102 -1.99 -23.58 20.50
N HIS A 103 -2.47 -23.05 19.37
CA HIS A 103 -2.13 -23.51 18.02
C HIS A 103 -2.63 -24.94 17.69
N GLU A 104 -3.65 -25.41 18.41
CA GLU A 104 -4.37 -26.64 18.08
C GLU A 104 -5.41 -26.37 16.99
N LYS A 105 -5.61 -27.35 16.10
CA LYS A 105 -6.59 -27.24 15.02
C LYS A 105 -8.00 -27.35 15.56
N ILE A 106 -8.79 -26.28 15.40
CA ILE A 106 -10.18 -26.22 15.87
C ILE A 106 -11.22 -26.25 14.75
N GLY A 107 -10.80 -25.97 13.51
CA GLY A 107 -11.71 -25.94 12.37
C GLY A 107 -11.03 -25.64 11.04
N TYR A 108 -11.83 -25.52 10.00
CA TYR A 108 -11.40 -24.96 8.72
C TYR A 108 -12.57 -24.33 7.96
N SER A 109 -12.26 -23.55 6.93
CA SER A 109 -13.23 -22.98 6.01
C SER A 109 -12.81 -23.13 4.55
N GLU A 110 -13.79 -23.21 3.66
CA GLU A 110 -13.58 -23.37 2.22
C GLU A 110 -14.53 -22.47 1.42
N ASN A 111 -14.08 -21.97 0.26
CA ASN A 111 -14.92 -21.16 -0.60
C ASN A 111 -15.83 -22.08 -1.44
N LYS A 112 -17.14 -21.85 -1.39
CA LYS A 112 -18.15 -22.54 -2.18
C LYS A 112 -18.90 -21.57 -3.08
N LYS A 113 -19.66 -22.13 -4.02
CA LYS A 113 -20.63 -21.41 -4.85
C LYS A 113 -22.01 -21.98 -4.59
N SER A 114 -23.00 -21.10 -4.46
CA SER A 114 -24.40 -21.50 -4.42
C SER A 114 -24.88 -21.94 -5.82
N ILE A 115 -26.09 -22.49 -5.88
CA ILE A 115 -26.76 -22.83 -7.14
C ILE A 115 -26.90 -21.59 -8.05
N LEU A 116 -27.07 -20.41 -7.46
CA LEU A 116 -27.15 -19.13 -8.17
C LEU A 116 -25.77 -18.52 -8.49
N GLY A 117 -24.69 -19.24 -8.21
CA GLY A 117 -23.31 -18.80 -8.49
C GLY A 117 -22.73 -17.81 -7.47
N THR A 118 -23.48 -17.44 -6.42
CA THR A 118 -22.98 -16.57 -5.36
C THR A 118 -21.87 -17.29 -4.58
N LYS A 119 -20.71 -16.63 -4.42
CA LYS A 119 -19.59 -17.18 -3.66
C LYS A 119 -19.83 -16.96 -2.18
N PHE A 120 -19.66 -18.00 -1.38
CA PHE A 120 -19.72 -17.93 0.07
C PHE A 120 -18.59 -18.73 0.69
N ARG A 121 -18.25 -18.46 1.94
CA ARG A 121 -17.26 -19.21 2.71
C ARG A 121 -17.97 -20.13 3.68
N GLN A 122 -17.80 -21.43 3.52
CA GLN A 122 -18.38 -22.47 4.35
C GLN A 122 -17.42 -22.79 5.51
N HIS A 123 -17.90 -22.76 6.75
CA HIS A 123 -17.11 -23.09 7.95
C HIS A 123 -17.44 -24.50 8.46
N HIS A 124 -16.42 -25.14 9.03
CA HIS A 124 -16.50 -26.46 9.64
C HIS A 124 -15.70 -26.50 10.94
N GLY A 125 -16.31 -27.01 12.01
CA GLY A 125 -15.72 -26.96 13.35
C GLY A 125 -15.79 -25.57 14.00
N ALA A 126 -15.03 -25.37 15.06
CA ALA A 126 -15.01 -24.11 15.78
C ALA A 126 -14.20 -23.04 15.03
N HIS A 127 -14.58 -21.78 15.23
CA HIS A 127 -13.86 -20.62 14.74
C HIS A 127 -13.11 -19.96 15.91
N PRO A 128 -11.91 -19.37 15.70
CA PRO A 128 -11.16 -18.65 16.75
C PRO A 128 -11.95 -17.53 17.44
N ARG A 129 -13.05 -17.08 16.83
CA ARG A 129 -13.91 -16.03 17.39
C ARG A 129 -14.89 -16.56 18.43
N ASP A 130 -15.20 -17.86 18.39
CA ASP A 130 -16.18 -18.48 19.27
C ASP A 130 -15.55 -18.98 20.58
N GLU A 131 -14.23 -19.21 20.61
CA GLU A 131 -13.53 -19.71 21.80
C GLU A 131 -13.50 -18.71 22.96
N SER A 132 -13.46 -17.40 22.67
CA SER A 132 -13.48 -16.36 23.71
C SER A 132 -14.75 -16.44 24.56
N LYS A 133 -15.88 -16.89 23.99
CA LYS A 133 -17.13 -17.08 24.73
C LYS A 133 -17.05 -18.25 25.70
N LYS A 134 -16.30 -19.30 25.37
CA LYS A 134 -16.25 -20.55 26.16
C LYS A 134 -15.47 -20.36 27.46
N LYS A 135 -14.40 -19.54 27.45
CA LYS A 135 -13.56 -19.25 28.62
C LYS A 135 -14.31 -18.44 29.70
N ILE A 136 -15.26 -17.60 29.29
CA ILE A 136 -16.07 -16.78 30.23
C ILE A 136 -17.12 -17.65 30.94
N VAL A 137 -17.75 -18.59 30.23
CA VAL A 137 -18.84 -19.42 30.77
C VAL A 137 -18.35 -20.45 31.80
N GLN A 138 -17.06 -20.86 31.74
CA GLN A 138 -16.50 -21.81 32.70
C GLN A 138 -16.28 -21.24 34.11
N THR A 139 -16.48 -19.93 34.32
CA THR A 139 -16.38 -19.27 35.64
C THR A 139 -17.75 -18.94 36.26
N SER A 140 -18.85 -19.27 35.58
CA SER A 140 -20.20 -19.01 36.07
C SER A 140 -21.13 -20.19 35.75
N ALA A 141 -20.80 -21.34 36.34
CA ALA A 141 -21.74 -22.45 36.49
C ALA A 141 -22.57 -22.22 37.75
N SER A 142 -23.74 -21.59 37.59
CA SER A 142 -24.88 -21.78 38.48
C SER A 142 -26.12 -21.93 37.60
N ASN A 143 -26.60 -23.16 37.54
CA ASN A 143 -27.98 -23.61 37.34
C ASN A 143 -28.93 -22.63 36.63
N ASN A 144 -29.40 -23.00 35.44
CA ASN A 144 -30.82 -23.30 35.32
C ASN A 144 -31.15 -24.09 34.04
N ASP A 145 -31.88 -25.15 34.34
CA ASP A 145 -32.58 -26.12 33.51
C ASP A 145 -33.86 -25.51 32.91
N SER A 146 -34.49 -26.26 32.00
CA SER A 146 -35.88 -26.15 31.47
C SER A 146 -36.10 -25.39 30.16
N GLY A 147 -36.71 -26.07 29.17
CA GLY A 147 -37.60 -25.39 28.23
C GLY A 147 -37.72 -25.97 26.82
N ASP A 148 -38.29 -27.17 26.71
CA ASP A 148 -38.83 -27.78 25.49
C ASP A 148 -39.97 -26.92 24.88
N GLY A 149 -40.15 -26.97 23.56
CA GLY A 149 -41.16 -26.14 22.87
C GLY A 149 -41.15 -26.25 21.34
N THR A 150 -41.58 -27.39 20.83
CA THR A 150 -41.94 -27.65 19.42
C THR A 150 -43.19 -26.86 18.99
N SER A 151 -43.24 -26.38 17.73
CA SER A 151 -44.49 -26.12 16.98
C SER A 151 -44.21 -25.92 15.48
N ALA A 152 -44.76 -26.83 14.68
CA ALA A 152 -44.86 -26.74 13.23
C ALA A 152 -46.22 -26.17 12.82
N SER A 153 -46.28 -25.47 11.69
CA SER A 153 -47.51 -25.41 10.88
C SER A 153 -47.21 -25.07 9.41
N ASN A 154 -47.48 -26.04 8.54
CA ASN A 154 -47.64 -25.87 7.10
C ASN A 154 -48.99 -25.20 6.80
N THR A 155 -49.04 -24.35 5.77
CA THR A 155 -50.23 -24.21 4.91
C THR A 155 -49.80 -23.84 3.50
N SER A 156 -50.08 -24.75 2.57
CA SER A 156 -50.05 -24.51 1.13
C SER A 156 -51.39 -23.96 0.67
N SER A 157 -51.39 -23.05 -0.30
CA SER A 157 -52.56 -22.77 -1.12
C SER A 157 -52.17 -22.52 -2.57
N SER A 158 -52.34 -23.57 -3.37
CA SER A 158 -52.77 -23.57 -4.77
C SER A 158 -53.74 -22.40 -5.05
N GLY A 159 -53.67 -21.62 -6.12
CA GLY A 159 -53.39 -21.98 -7.51
C GLY A 159 -54.53 -21.37 -8.33
N LYS A 160 -54.25 -20.26 -9.03
CA LYS A 160 -55.02 -19.58 -10.11
C LYS A 160 -54.42 -18.19 -10.29
N ASN A 161 -53.44 -18.01 -11.19
CA ASN A 161 -53.04 -16.71 -11.78
C ASN A 161 -51.91 -16.84 -12.84
N PHE A 162 -51.92 -17.89 -13.66
CA PHE A 162 -50.80 -18.13 -14.59
C PHE A 162 -50.73 -17.10 -15.75
N ILE A 163 -51.86 -16.53 -16.18
CA ILE A 163 -51.90 -15.53 -17.26
C ILE A 163 -51.61 -14.11 -16.73
N LEU A 164 -52.06 -13.81 -15.51
CA LEU A 164 -51.80 -12.51 -14.88
C LEU A 164 -50.31 -12.34 -14.52
N TRP A 165 -49.62 -13.42 -14.13
CA TRP A 165 -48.21 -13.39 -13.75
C TRP A 165 -47.27 -13.02 -14.89
N HIS A 166 -47.55 -13.43 -16.13
CA HIS A 166 -46.69 -13.12 -17.28
C HIS A 166 -46.79 -11.65 -17.71
N VAL A 167 -47.98 -11.05 -17.58
CA VAL A 167 -48.16 -9.61 -17.83
C VAL A 167 -47.46 -8.79 -16.75
N PHE A 168 -47.56 -9.19 -15.48
CA PHE A 168 -46.83 -8.54 -14.40
C PHE A 168 -45.31 -8.73 -14.49
N ALA A 169 -44.82 -9.90 -14.91
CA ALA A 169 -43.39 -10.15 -15.08
C ALA A 169 -42.78 -9.30 -16.21
N GLY A 170 -43.49 -9.14 -17.34
CA GLY A 170 -43.04 -8.27 -18.42
C GLY A 170 -42.99 -6.80 -18.01
N LEU A 171 -44.02 -6.31 -17.31
CA LEU A 171 -44.11 -4.93 -16.85
C LEU A 171 -43.09 -4.64 -15.72
N PHE A 172 -42.82 -5.63 -14.86
CA PHE A 172 -41.78 -5.58 -13.83
C PHE A 172 -40.36 -5.53 -14.42
N LEU A 173 -40.07 -6.27 -15.49
CA LEU A 173 -38.78 -6.21 -16.18
C LEU A 173 -38.54 -4.84 -16.84
N ILE A 174 -39.59 -4.23 -17.42
CA ILE A 174 -39.49 -2.88 -18.00
C ILE A 174 -39.27 -1.82 -16.90
N LEU A 175 -40.00 -1.91 -15.80
CA LEU A 175 -39.83 -1.00 -14.66
C LEU A 175 -38.45 -1.14 -14.02
N THR A 176 -37.97 -2.36 -13.78
CA THR A 176 -36.63 -2.59 -13.21
C THR A 176 -35.52 -2.09 -14.14
N TYR A 177 -35.67 -2.26 -15.45
CA TYR A 177 -34.74 -1.67 -16.42
C TYR A 177 -34.76 -0.12 -16.38
N PHE A 178 -35.94 0.50 -16.30
CA PHE A 178 -36.06 1.96 -16.19
C PHE A 178 -35.43 2.50 -14.90
N PHE A 179 -35.69 1.86 -13.77
CA PHE A 179 -35.08 2.23 -12.48
C PHE A 179 -33.57 2.00 -12.48
N TRP A 180 -33.09 0.94 -13.12
CA TRP A 180 -31.66 0.69 -13.27
C TRP A 180 -30.97 1.77 -14.12
N GLN A 181 -31.59 2.21 -15.22
CA GLN A 181 -31.10 3.33 -16.03
C GLN A 181 -31.08 4.66 -15.27
N GLN A 182 -32.14 4.96 -14.49
CA GLN A 182 -32.18 6.15 -13.63
C GLN A 182 -31.09 6.10 -12.55
N TRP A 183 -30.85 4.92 -11.97
CA TRP A 183 -29.80 4.72 -10.99
C TRP A 183 -28.40 4.92 -11.59
N LEU A 184 -28.12 4.37 -12.78
CA LEU A 184 -26.85 4.60 -13.49
C LEU A 184 -26.62 6.09 -13.80
N ASN A 185 -27.65 6.79 -14.28
CA ASN A 185 -27.56 8.23 -14.56
C ASN A 185 -27.31 9.06 -13.30
N LYS A 186 -27.90 8.65 -12.16
CA LYS A 186 -27.66 9.28 -10.87
C LYS A 186 -26.23 9.04 -10.38
N GLN A 187 -25.72 7.80 -10.48
CA GLN A 187 -24.34 7.47 -10.11
C GLN A 187 -23.32 8.25 -10.97
N ALA A 188 -23.58 8.39 -12.27
CA ALA A 188 -22.74 9.19 -13.16
C ALA A 188 -22.69 10.68 -12.75
N LYS A 189 -23.84 11.29 -12.40
CA LYS A 189 -23.91 12.68 -11.94
C LYS A 189 -23.25 12.89 -10.57
N GLU A 190 -23.44 11.96 -9.64
CA GLU A 190 -22.80 12.02 -8.32
C GLU A 190 -21.27 11.86 -8.42
N ALA A 191 -20.79 10.98 -9.30
CA ALA A 191 -19.37 10.85 -9.61
C ALA A 191 -18.80 12.12 -10.24
N GLU A 192 -19.54 12.76 -11.16
CA GLU A 192 -19.13 14.03 -11.78
C GLU A 192 -19.05 15.18 -10.76
N GLU A 193 -20.04 15.33 -9.87
CA GLU A 193 -20.05 16.37 -8.84
C GLU A 193 -19.01 16.12 -7.73
N LYS A 194 -18.81 14.85 -7.33
CA LYS A 194 -17.73 14.46 -6.41
C LYS A 194 -16.37 14.81 -7.00
N TRP A 195 -16.16 14.50 -8.28
CA TRP A 195 -14.93 14.84 -9.00
C TRP A 195 -14.71 16.37 -9.08
N LYS A 196 -15.74 17.15 -9.43
CA LYS A 196 -15.65 18.62 -9.43
C LYS A 196 -15.27 19.20 -8.07
N ASN A 197 -15.81 18.64 -6.98
CA ASN A 197 -15.52 19.11 -5.61
C ASN A 197 -14.13 18.69 -5.12
N GLU A 198 -13.68 17.47 -5.41
CA GLU A 198 -12.33 17.01 -5.04
C GLU A 198 -11.24 17.80 -5.80
N VAL A 199 -11.46 18.09 -7.08
CA VAL A 199 -10.55 18.94 -7.88
C VAL A 199 -10.48 20.38 -7.32
N LYS A 200 -11.58 20.92 -6.80
CA LYS A 200 -11.63 22.27 -6.20
C LYS A 200 -10.91 22.35 -4.85
N ILE A 201 -10.93 21.27 -4.06
CA ILE A 201 -10.24 21.17 -2.77
C ILE A 201 -8.72 21.09 -2.97
N ILE A 202 -8.24 20.36 -3.99
CA ILE A 202 -6.81 20.25 -4.28
C ILE A 202 -6.22 21.57 -4.81
N ALA A 203 -7.03 22.43 -5.43
CA ALA A 203 -6.59 23.74 -5.92
C ALA A 203 -6.46 24.84 -4.84
N SER A 204 -6.83 24.58 -3.58
CA SER A 204 -6.90 25.62 -2.54
C SER A 204 -6.25 25.23 -1.20
N LYS A 205 -4.92 25.11 -1.17
CA LYS A 205 -4.02 25.52 -0.05
C LYS A 205 -2.66 24.84 -0.18
N VAL A 206 -1.65 25.59 -0.64
CA VAL A 206 -0.28 25.57 -0.08
C VAL A 206 0.40 26.91 -0.44
N PRO A 207 0.58 27.87 0.49
CA PRO A 207 1.50 28.97 0.29
C PRO A 207 2.89 28.57 0.80
N GLY A 208 3.74 28.06 -0.10
CA GLY A 208 5.17 27.87 0.18
C GLY A 208 5.98 29.03 -0.40
N LYS A 209 6.55 29.88 0.45
CA LYS A 209 7.42 30.99 0.06
C LYS A 209 8.87 30.47 -0.03
N TRP A 210 9.50 30.56 -1.21
CA TRP A 210 10.91 30.21 -1.40
C TRP A 210 11.78 31.47 -1.37
N LEU A 211 12.92 31.41 -0.67
CA LEU A 211 13.99 32.41 -0.67
C LEU A 211 15.25 31.74 -1.21
N GLY A 212 15.61 32.03 -2.47
CA GLY A 212 16.83 31.56 -3.11
C GLY A 212 16.96 32.12 -4.53
N HIS A 213 18.01 32.89 -4.78
CA HIS A 213 18.31 33.51 -6.08
C HIS A 213 18.98 32.50 -7.03
N ALA A 214 18.27 32.10 -8.09
CA ALA A 214 18.73 32.09 -9.50
C ALA A 214 17.72 31.32 -10.39
N SER A 215 17.15 32.03 -11.37
CA SER A 215 16.14 31.62 -12.36
C SER A 215 14.71 31.37 -11.84
N ASN A 216 13.81 32.32 -12.18
CA ASN A 216 12.41 32.39 -11.77
C ASN A 216 11.49 31.43 -12.55
N THR A 217 11.76 30.13 -12.53
CA THR A 217 10.85 29.15 -13.16
C THR A 217 10.09 28.39 -12.08
N VAL A 218 8.84 28.77 -11.85
CA VAL A 218 7.90 27.99 -11.04
C VAL A 218 7.31 26.92 -11.94
N VAL A 219 7.59 25.66 -11.64
CA VAL A 219 6.96 24.51 -12.31
C VAL A 219 5.87 23.99 -11.40
N THR A 220 4.63 24.03 -11.86
CA THR A 220 3.50 23.44 -11.14
C THR A 220 3.09 22.16 -11.84
N LEU A 221 3.18 21.04 -11.12
CA LEU A 221 2.84 19.71 -11.61
C LEU A 221 1.46 19.32 -11.07
N TYR A 222 0.52 19.03 -11.95
CA TYR A 222 -0.80 18.50 -11.59
C TYR A 222 -0.85 17.04 -12.02
N LEU A 223 -1.03 16.12 -11.06
CA LEU A 223 -1.21 14.70 -11.34
C LEU A 223 -2.70 14.38 -11.30
N THR A 224 -3.22 13.81 -12.39
CA THR A 224 -4.61 13.38 -12.51
C THR A 224 -4.64 11.89 -12.78
N HIS A 225 -5.29 11.14 -11.88
CA HIS A 225 -5.58 9.72 -12.09
C HIS A 225 -6.74 9.58 -13.08
N LEU A 226 -6.52 8.92 -14.21
CA LEU A 226 -7.56 8.66 -15.20
C LEU A 226 -8.03 7.21 -15.08
N TYR A 227 -9.29 6.95 -15.40
CA TYR A 227 -9.93 5.63 -15.24
C TYR A 227 -9.09 4.51 -15.89
N GLY A 228 -8.71 3.48 -15.12
CA GLY A 228 -7.78 2.40 -15.52
C GLY A 228 -6.35 2.58 -15.01
N ASP A 229 -5.38 1.84 -15.55
CA ASP A 229 -3.94 1.90 -15.18
C ASP A 229 -3.22 3.13 -15.83
N ARG A 230 -3.91 4.26 -16.01
CA ARG A 230 -3.43 5.43 -16.77
C ARG A 230 -3.28 6.67 -15.89
N PHE A 231 -2.16 7.38 -16.06
CA PHE A 231 -1.89 8.65 -15.37
C PHE A 231 -1.73 9.76 -16.40
N SER A 232 -2.34 10.91 -16.14
CA SER A 232 -2.02 12.14 -16.87
C SER A 232 -1.34 13.12 -15.91
N ALA A 233 -0.31 13.82 -16.38
CA ALA A 233 0.33 14.87 -15.60
C ALA A 233 0.36 16.15 -16.44
N LYS A 234 -0.20 17.25 -15.93
CA LYS A 234 -0.13 18.54 -16.58
C LYS A 234 0.98 19.37 -15.96
N VAL A 235 1.90 19.87 -16.78
CA VAL A 235 3.03 20.69 -16.33
C VAL A 235 2.86 22.08 -16.90
N ASN A 236 2.57 23.05 -16.04
CA ASN A 236 2.47 24.44 -16.46
C ASN A 236 3.79 25.17 -16.22
N PHE A 237 4.33 25.72 -17.30
CA PHE A 237 5.41 26.71 -17.25
C PHE A 237 4.78 28.10 -17.40
N ARG A 238 5.31 29.09 -16.68
CA ARG A 238 4.80 30.46 -16.76
C ARG A 238 4.98 31.00 -18.19
N GLY A 239 3.89 31.04 -18.97
CA GLY A 239 3.86 31.55 -20.35
C GLY A 239 3.57 30.52 -21.45
N SER A 240 3.36 29.24 -21.14
CA SER A 240 2.85 28.26 -22.11
C SER A 240 2.03 27.15 -21.44
N ASP A 241 0.83 26.90 -21.97
CA ASP A 241 0.04 25.72 -21.62
C ASP A 241 0.57 24.51 -22.39
N GLN A 242 1.21 23.58 -21.70
CA GLN A 242 1.59 22.29 -22.26
C GLN A 242 0.86 21.17 -21.51
N GLU A 243 0.30 20.24 -22.28
CA GLU A 243 -0.42 19.08 -21.75
C GLU A 243 0.41 17.83 -22.03
N LEU A 244 0.63 17.02 -21.01
CA LEU A 244 1.46 15.82 -21.08
C LEU A 244 0.57 14.62 -20.74
N GLN A 245 0.43 13.72 -21.71
CA GLN A 245 -0.38 12.52 -21.60
C GLN A 245 0.54 11.30 -21.58
N MET A 246 0.39 10.43 -20.58
CA MET A 246 1.17 9.19 -20.44
C MET A 246 0.24 7.99 -20.49
N ASP A 247 0.55 7.03 -21.36
CA ASP A 247 -0.17 5.76 -21.48
C ASP A 247 0.74 4.61 -21.01
N PHE A 248 0.28 3.83 -20.03
CA PHE A 248 0.95 2.62 -19.58
C PHE A 248 0.20 1.39 -20.10
N GLY A 249 0.89 0.54 -20.87
CA GLY A 249 0.39 -0.77 -21.31
C GLY A 249 0.97 -1.90 -20.47
N LYS A 250 0.24 -3.01 -20.32
CA LYS A 250 0.75 -4.23 -19.66
C LYS A 250 1.77 -4.95 -20.54
N GLY A 251 3.03 -4.96 -20.12
CA GLY A 251 4.11 -5.77 -20.72
C GLY A 251 5.47 -5.08 -20.68
N ASN A 252 6.57 -5.87 -20.79
CA ASN A 252 7.93 -5.35 -20.95
C ASN A 252 8.08 -4.68 -22.31
N TYR A 253 7.74 -3.39 -22.40
CA TYR A 253 7.96 -2.59 -23.60
C TYR A 253 8.70 -1.29 -23.25
N SER A 254 9.64 -0.91 -24.11
CA SER A 254 10.18 0.45 -24.18
C SER A 254 9.05 1.40 -24.58
N THR A 255 8.63 2.29 -23.68
CA THR A 255 7.60 3.30 -23.95
C THR A 255 8.29 4.62 -24.34
N SER A 256 7.93 5.19 -25.48
CA SER A 256 8.43 6.50 -25.92
C SER A 256 7.41 7.58 -25.57
N LEU A 257 7.87 8.68 -24.96
CA LEU A 257 7.04 9.83 -24.60
C LEU A 257 7.06 10.87 -25.72
N PHE A 258 5.88 11.36 -26.11
CA PHE A 258 5.72 12.44 -27.10
C PHE A 258 5.21 13.70 -26.43
N LEU A 259 5.88 14.83 -26.67
CA LEU A 259 5.42 16.17 -26.28
C LEU A 259 5.14 16.98 -27.54
N THR A 260 3.89 17.40 -27.72
CA THR A 260 3.49 18.25 -28.84
C THR A 260 3.32 19.69 -28.37
N SER A 261 4.02 20.61 -29.03
CA SER A 261 3.84 22.05 -28.90
C SER A 261 2.98 22.55 -30.05
N ARG A 262 2.05 23.47 -29.80
CA ARG A 262 1.28 24.13 -30.88
C ARG A 262 2.14 25.05 -31.75
N LEU A 263 3.38 25.35 -31.37
CA LEU A 263 4.19 26.37 -32.04
C LEU A 263 5.56 25.90 -32.55
N HIS A 264 6.09 24.73 -32.15
CA HIS A 264 7.38 24.23 -32.66
C HIS A 264 7.45 22.69 -32.72
N ALA A 265 8.46 22.18 -33.45
CA ALA A 265 8.69 20.76 -33.75
C ALA A 265 8.69 19.84 -32.50
N PRO A 266 8.23 18.58 -32.63
CA PRO A 266 8.07 17.66 -31.50
C PRO A 266 9.40 17.37 -30.79
N LEU A 267 9.38 17.41 -29.45
CA LEU A 267 10.49 17.01 -28.59
C LEU A 267 10.33 15.54 -28.18
N TYR A 268 11.45 14.81 -28.27
CA TYR A 268 11.50 13.37 -27.97
C TYR A 268 12.11 13.11 -26.60
N PHE A 269 11.46 12.26 -25.81
CA PHE A 269 11.92 11.86 -24.47
C PHE A 269 11.97 10.33 -24.36
N PRO A 270 13.15 9.73 -24.15
CA PRO A 270 13.24 8.35 -23.75
C PRO A 270 12.99 8.22 -22.23
N ILE A 271 11.98 7.43 -21.85
CA ILE A 271 11.76 7.03 -20.45
C ILE A 271 12.14 5.55 -20.35
N THR A 272 12.93 5.21 -19.35
CA THR A 272 13.28 3.81 -19.05
C THR A 272 12.71 3.46 -17.70
N ILE A 273 11.82 2.48 -17.66
CA ILE A 273 11.23 1.96 -16.42
C ILE A 273 12.02 0.69 -16.04
N PRO A 274 12.90 0.73 -15.02
CA PRO A 274 13.51 -0.49 -14.53
C PRO A 274 12.45 -1.34 -13.81
N ALA A 275 12.65 -2.67 -13.86
CA ALA A 275 11.69 -3.67 -13.39
C ALA A 275 11.18 -3.44 -11.96
N TYR A 276 9.92 -3.81 -11.74
CA TYR A 276 9.18 -3.71 -10.49
C TYR A 276 9.97 -4.34 -9.32
N ASN A 277 10.35 -3.52 -8.33
CA ASN A 277 10.93 -3.97 -7.06
C ASN A 277 9.88 -3.80 -5.96
N LYS A 278 9.78 -4.77 -5.03
CA LYS A 278 8.90 -4.75 -3.85
C LYS A 278 9.09 -3.52 -2.93
N ASN A 279 10.12 -2.71 -3.15
CA ASN A 279 10.47 -1.55 -2.32
C ASN A 279 10.02 -0.19 -2.89
N GLY A 280 9.23 -0.16 -3.97
CA GLY A 280 8.68 1.08 -4.53
C GLY A 280 8.87 1.21 -6.03
N VAL A 281 8.17 2.18 -6.63
CA VAL A 281 8.34 2.54 -8.05
C VAL A 281 9.42 3.61 -8.16
N VAL A 282 10.41 3.36 -9.02
CA VAL A 282 11.44 4.34 -9.35
C VAL A 282 11.21 4.82 -10.77
N LEU A 283 10.83 6.09 -10.92
CA LEU A 283 10.74 6.74 -12.23
C LEU A 283 12.02 7.54 -12.46
N ILE A 284 12.76 7.17 -13.51
CA ILE A 284 13.93 7.91 -13.98
C ILE A 284 13.51 8.64 -15.25
N PHE A 285 13.65 9.96 -15.25
CA PHE A 285 13.41 10.77 -16.45
C PHE A 285 14.65 11.58 -16.81
N ARG A 286 14.87 11.71 -18.12
CA ARG A 286 15.94 12.52 -18.70
C ARG A 286 15.34 13.45 -19.73
N GLY A 287 15.48 14.74 -19.52
CA GLY A 287 15.00 15.74 -20.46
C GLY A 287 16.12 16.64 -20.96
N LYS A 288 15.90 17.22 -22.14
CA LYS A 288 16.73 18.28 -22.71
C LYS A 288 15.86 19.52 -22.86
N PHE A 289 16.28 20.64 -22.28
CA PHE A 289 15.65 21.93 -22.58
C PHE A 289 16.66 22.86 -23.22
N ALA A 290 16.16 23.75 -24.07
CA ALA A 290 16.96 24.82 -24.64
C ALA A 290 16.51 26.13 -24.01
N ASN A 291 17.39 26.80 -23.27
CA ASN A 291 17.16 28.14 -22.77
C ASN A 291 18.25 29.07 -23.33
N ASN A 292 17.85 30.11 -24.08
CA ASN A 292 18.76 31.07 -24.71
C ASN A 292 19.90 30.43 -25.54
N GLY A 293 19.58 29.40 -26.33
CA GLY A 293 20.55 28.74 -27.22
C GLY A 293 21.52 27.76 -26.54
N LYS A 294 21.50 27.65 -25.21
CA LYS A 294 22.21 26.59 -24.48
C LYS A 294 21.29 25.38 -24.29
N ARG A 295 21.82 24.19 -24.60
CA ARG A 295 21.12 22.91 -24.42
C ARG A 295 21.56 22.32 -23.09
N ASP A 296 20.65 22.28 -22.13
CA ASP A 296 20.89 21.69 -20.82
C ASP A 296 20.19 20.34 -20.72
N VAL A 297 20.83 19.41 -20.01
CA VAL A 297 20.33 18.04 -19.77
C VAL A 297 20.03 17.93 -18.29
N PHE A 298 18.78 17.61 -17.95
CA PHE A 298 18.41 17.30 -16.58
C PHE A 298 18.10 15.81 -16.45
N CYS A 299 18.53 15.24 -15.33
CA CYS A 299 18.20 13.88 -14.92
C CYS A 299 17.50 13.96 -13.56
N GLY A 300 16.34 13.31 -13.43
CA GLY A 300 15.60 13.26 -12.20
C GLY A 300 15.15 11.86 -11.83
N GLN A 301 15.04 11.61 -10.53
CA GLN A 301 14.50 10.38 -9.97
C GLN A 301 13.34 10.71 -9.06
N LEU A 302 12.22 10.02 -9.25
CA LEU A 302 11.09 10.00 -8.32
C LEU A 302 11.04 8.62 -7.68
N ILE A 303 11.04 8.60 -6.35
CA ILE A 303 10.88 7.38 -5.56
C ILE A 303 9.54 7.47 -4.85
N PHE A 304 8.71 6.46 -5.08
CA PHE A 304 7.49 6.23 -4.31
C PHE A 304 7.79 5.16 -3.28
N ASP A 305 7.83 5.54 -2.00
CA ASP A 305 7.91 4.57 -0.91
C ASP A 305 6.55 3.94 -0.63
N GLN A 306 6.51 2.96 0.30
CA GLN A 306 5.28 2.28 0.70
C GLN A 306 4.24 3.22 1.35
N ASN A 307 4.64 4.45 1.70
CA ASN A 307 3.80 5.47 2.32
C ASN A 307 3.39 6.59 1.34
N TRP A 308 3.62 6.40 0.03
CA TRP A 308 3.34 7.39 -1.01
C TRP A 308 4.06 8.73 -0.82
N LYS A 309 5.16 8.77 -0.06
CA LYS A 309 6.00 9.96 0.01
C LYS A 309 6.74 10.12 -1.31
N ILE A 310 6.61 11.30 -1.90
CA ILE A 310 7.29 11.66 -3.13
C ILE A 310 8.63 12.27 -2.76
N LEU A 311 9.70 11.55 -3.08
CA LEU A 311 11.07 12.06 -2.99
C LEU A 311 11.58 12.30 -4.40
N GLY A 312 11.96 13.54 -4.66
CA GLY A 312 12.55 13.96 -5.93
C GLY A 312 13.99 14.38 -5.73
N SER A 313 14.87 13.92 -6.63
CA SER A 313 16.18 14.55 -6.84
C SER A 313 16.27 15.03 -8.28
N PHE A 314 16.86 16.20 -8.51
CA PHE A 314 17.23 16.68 -9.84
C PHE A 314 18.72 17.00 -9.86
N GLN A 315 19.39 16.63 -10.95
CA GLN A 315 20.77 17.05 -11.21
C GLN A 315 20.79 18.07 -12.34
N ASP A 316 21.37 19.23 -12.08
CA ASP A 316 21.58 20.30 -13.06
C ASP A 316 22.85 20.01 -13.91
N SER A 317 23.01 20.75 -15.01
CA SER A 317 24.10 20.56 -15.98
C SER A 317 25.49 20.87 -15.41
N ASP A 318 25.57 21.64 -14.32
CA ASP A 318 26.80 21.89 -13.56
C ASP A 318 27.14 20.76 -12.57
N GLY A 319 26.30 19.72 -12.50
CA GLY A 319 26.45 18.57 -11.61
C GLY A 319 25.88 18.80 -10.22
N SER A 320 25.32 19.97 -9.92
CA SER A 320 24.61 20.23 -8.66
C SER A 320 23.34 19.39 -8.57
N VAL A 321 23.03 18.90 -7.37
CA VAL A 321 21.86 18.07 -7.12
C VAL A 321 20.96 18.75 -6.10
N GLY A 322 19.69 18.97 -6.47
CA GLY A 322 18.66 19.47 -5.57
C GLY A 322 17.68 18.38 -5.19
N TYR A 323 17.23 18.39 -3.94
CA TYR A 323 16.26 17.43 -3.40
C TYR A 323 15.03 18.15 -2.90
N TRP A 324 13.88 17.48 -3.01
CA TRP A 324 12.64 17.91 -2.39
C TRP A 324 11.86 16.71 -1.90
N SER A 325 11.15 16.91 -0.79
CA SER A 325 10.23 15.95 -0.20
C SER A 325 8.90 16.63 0.05
N VAL A 326 7.79 15.94 -0.18
CA VAL A 326 6.46 16.41 0.22
C VAL A 326 6.01 15.62 1.45
N GLY A 327 5.91 16.30 2.60
CA GLY A 327 5.45 15.78 3.90
C GLY A 327 6.12 16.47 5.10
N GLU A 328 5.40 16.69 6.20
CA GLU A 328 5.96 17.22 7.46
C GLU A 328 6.92 16.17 8.10
N CYS A 329 8.16 16.59 8.41
CA CYS A 329 9.09 15.79 9.22
C CYS A 329 8.82 16.04 10.72
N ASP A 330 7.74 15.48 11.23
CA ASP A 330 7.41 15.55 12.66
C ASP A 330 7.98 14.34 13.41
N GLY A 331 9.18 14.54 13.97
CA GLY A 331 9.85 13.57 14.84
C GLY A 331 11.37 13.68 14.79
N MET A 332 12.00 13.90 15.94
CA MET A 332 13.44 13.62 16.05
C MET A 332 13.62 12.10 16.14
N PRO A 333 14.46 11.49 15.28
CA PRO A 333 14.71 10.06 15.30
C PRO A 333 15.45 9.60 16.56
N SER A 334 15.39 8.30 16.82
CA SER A 334 16.23 7.61 17.78
C SER A 334 17.71 7.93 17.58
N ASN A 335 18.44 8.17 18.67
CA ASN A 335 19.85 8.58 18.68
C ASN A 335 20.74 7.65 17.82
N ILE A 336 21.22 8.14 16.67
CA ILE A 336 22.09 7.37 15.75
C ILE A 336 23.58 7.39 16.14
N SER A 337 23.92 8.03 17.27
CA SER A 337 25.30 8.09 17.73
C SER A 337 25.82 6.70 18.09
N GLY A 338 27.01 6.36 17.59
CA GLY A 338 27.61 5.07 17.86
C GLY A 338 28.70 4.68 16.87
N ASN A 339 29.30 3.52 17.12
CA ASN A 339 30.17 2.85 16.18
C ASN A 339 29.36 1.80 15.42
N TRP A 340 29.44 1.88 14.11
CA TRP A 340 28.71 1.05 13.17
C TRP A 340 29.71 0.35 12.27
N GLU A 341 29.41 -0.89 11.86
CA GLU A 341 30.21 -1.60 10.87
C GLU A 341 29.32 -2.07 9.74
N GLY A 342 29.82 -1.97 8.51
CA GLY A 342 29.00 -2.29 7.35
C GLY A 342 29.77 -2.59 6.09
N LYS A 343 29.02 -2.70 5.01
CA LYS A 343 29.50 -3.11 3.69
C LYS A 343 28.90 -2.21 2.62
N TRP A 344 29.75 -1.75 1.71
CA TRP A 344 29.36 -1.15 0.44
C TRP A 344 29.24 -2.26 -0.59
N GLU A 345 28.12 -2.31 -1.29
CA GLU A 345 27.97 -3.17 -2.46
C GLU A 345 27.88 -2.27 -3.70
N ARG A 346 28.80 -2.49 -4.63
CA ARG A 346 28.85 -1.74 -5.89
C ARG A 346 28.11 -2.50 -6.97
N GLY A 347 27.09 -1.88 -7.56
CA GLY A 347 26.49 -2.33 -8.81
C GLY A 347 27.10 -1.56 -9.97
N GLY A 348 27.87 -2.23 -10.84
CA GLY A 348 28.37 -1.63 -12.07
C GLY A 348 27.33 -1.72 -13.19
N LEU A 349 27.13 -0.65 -13.96
CA LEU A 349 26.31 -0.69 -15.18
C LEU A 349 26.89 -1.60 -16.28
N TRP A 350 28.19 -1.88 -16.23
CA TRP A 350 28.91 -2.60 -17.29
C TRP A 350 29.13 -4.08 -17.01
N ASN A 351 28.96 -4.55 -15.77
CA ASN A 351 29.03 -5.98 -15.45
C ASN A 351 28.29 -6.27 -14.12
N PRO A 352 27.00 -6.63 -14.17
CA PRO A 352 26.18 -6.87 -12.97
C PRO A 352 26.60 -8.11 -12.15
N LEU A 353 27.55 -8.92 -12.65
CA LEU A 353 27.99 -10.16 -12.01
C LEU A 353 29.23 -9.98 -11.10
N GLU A 354 29.92 -8.83 -11.15
CA GLU A 354 31.04 -8.54 -10.26
C GLU A 354 30.61 -7.65 -9.09
N VAL A 355 30.04 -8.28 -8.06
CA VAL A 355 29.71 -7.58 -6.80
C VAL A 355 30.99 -7.41 -5.99
N ASN A 356 31.67 -6.29 -6.20
CA ASN A 356 32.78 -5.88 -5.33
C ASN A 356 32.23 -5.36 -4.00
N GLN A 357 32.37 -6.18 -2.94
CA GLN A 357 32.02 -5.79 -1.59
C GLN A 357 33.20 -5.10 -0.89
N THR A 358 33.01 -3.87 -0.43
CA THR A 358 34.02 -3.16 0.38
C THR A 358 33.52 -3.00 1.81
N ARG A 359 34.23 -3.56 2.80
CA ARG A 359 33.87 -3.41 4.22
C ARG A 359 34.38 -2.10 4.80
N PHE A 360 33.61 -1.48 5.67
CA PHE A 360 33.95 -0.23 6.33
C PHE A 360 33.43 -0.16 7.77
N LYS A 361 34.03 0.73 8.55
CA LYS A 361 33.56 1.16 9.86
C LYS A 361 33.10 2.61 9.78
N LEU A 362 32.00 2.90 10.45
CA LEU A 362 31.36 4.20 10.47
C LEU A 362 31.21 4.64 11.93
N SER A 363 31.92 5.69 12.33
CA SER A 363 31.76 6.30 13.65
C SER A 363 30.91 7.54 13.50
N LEU A 364 29.71 7.54 14.08
CA LEU A 364 28.74 8.64 13.98
C LEU A 364 28.54 9.30 15.34
N LYS A 365 28.45 10.63 15.32
CA LYS A 365 28.03 11.47 16.44
C LYS A 365 26.89 12.37 15.96
N GLN A 366 25.72 12.22 16.58
CA GLN A 366 24.56 13.06 16.28
C GLN A 366 24.60 14.35 17.12
N GLU A 367 24.36 15.47 16.46
CA GLU A 367 24.27 16.82 17.02
C GLU A 367 22.96 17.45 16.52
N GLY A 368 21.86 17.11 17.20
CA GLY A 368 20.51 17.51 16.80
C GLY A 368 20.07 16.85 15.49
N LYS A 369 19.78 17.66 14.47
CA LYS A 369 19.40 17.20 13.11
C LYS A 369 20.61 16.92 12.21
N VAL A 370 21.81 17.24 12.67
CA VAL A 370 23.05 17.03 11.93
C VAL A 370 23.79 15.86 12.57
N PHE A 371 24.53 15.11 11.79
CA PHE A 371 25.51 14.17 12.32
C PHE A 371 26.86 14.37 11.64
N VAL A 372 27.90 14.11 12.41
CA VAL A 372 29.29 14.15 11.98
C VAL A 372 29.92 12.81 12.28
N GLY A 373 30.87 12.39 11.45
CA GLY A 373 31.47 11.09 11.63
C GLY A 373 32.72 10.85 10.81
N LYS A 374 33.18 9.60 10.88
CA LYS A 374 34.31 9.11 10.09
C LYS A 374 33.97 7.76 9.46
N VAL A 375 34.32 7.60 8.19
CA VAL A 375 34.34 6.30 7.51
C VAL A 375 35.78 5.82 7.47
N SER A 376 36.04 4.60 7.92
CA SER A 376 37.35 3.93 7.82
C SER A 376 37.18 2.61 7.09
N TYR A 377 37.96 2.37 6.03
CA TYR A 377 37.90 1.10 5.32
C TYR A 377 38.67 0.03 6.08
N ILE A 378 38.12 -1.17 6.15
CA ILE A 378 38.82 -2.27 6.82
C ILE A 378 40.02 -2.66 5.96
N GLY A 379 41.23 -2.48 6.50
CA GLY A 379 42.48 -2.77 5.80
C GLY A 379 43.14 -1.56 5.12
N SER A 380 42.55 -0.36 5.19
CA SER A 380 43.20 0.88 4.75
C SER A 380 43.58 1.76 5.94
N ARG A 381 44.64 2.57 5.79
CA ARG A 381 45.02 3.58 6.79
C ARG A 381 44.24 4.89 6.65
N GLY A 382 43.39 4.99 5.62
CA GLY A 382 42.63 6.20 5.32
C GLY A 382 41.32 6.23 6.08
N SER A 383 41.03 7.36 6.72
CA SER A 383 39.68 7.71 7.17
C SER A 383 39.27 9.01 6.49
N SER A 384 38.00 9.12 6.08
CA SER A 384 37.45 10.41 5.65
C SER A 384 36.36 10.86 6.61
N SER A 385 36.29 12.17 6.82
CA SER A 385 35.18 12.78 7.52
C SER A 385 33.90 12.67 6.69
N LEU A 386 32.79 12.56 7.39
CA LEU A 386 31.45 12.63 6.82
C LEU A 386 30.63 13.63 7.61
N ARG A 387 29.70 14.29 6.92
CA ARG A 387 28.69 15.15 7.52
C ARG A 387 27.38 14.91 6.80
N GLY A 388 26.31 14.81 7.58
CA GLY A 388 24.98 14.58 7.06
C GLY A 388 23.88 15.17 7.93
N GLU A 389 22.66 14.99 7.45
CA GLU A 389 21.43 15.47 8.05
C GLU A 389 20.47 14.29 8.24
N ILE A 390 19.62 14.42 9.27
CA ILE A 390 18.63 13.42 9.63
C ILE A 390 17.23 14.06 9.65
N CYS A 391 16.27 13.42 8.98
CA CYS A 391 14.85 13.82 8.95
C CYS A 391 13.98 12.60 9.23
N GLY A 392 13.47 12.46 10.45
CA GLY A 392 12.88 11.20 10.91
C GLY A 392 13.86 10.04 10.73
N ASP A 393 13.42 8.91 10.21
CA ASP A 393 14.29 7.75 10.00
C ASP A 393 15.25 7.89 8.81
N TYR A 394 15.17 8.99 8.05
CA TYR A 394 15.99 9.19 6.85
C TYR A 394 17.30 9.89 7.17
N ILE A 395 18.35 9.43 6.49
CA ILE A 395 19.71 9.94 6.62
C ILE A 395 20.22 10.33 5.23
N ASN A 396 20.70 11.57 5.09
CA ASN A 396 21.48 11.97 3.91
C ASN A 396 22.86 12.43 4.36
N PHE A 397 23.93 11.92 3.74
CA PHE A 397 25.27 12.45 3.95
C PHE A 397 26.11 12.51 2.69
N LYS A 398 27.06 13.43 2.73
CA LYS A 398 28.10 13.58 1.72
C LYS A 398 29.40 13.04 2.28
N TYR A 399 30.07 12.21 1.49
CA TYR A 399 31.34 11.60 1.85
C TYR A 399 32.37 11.87 0.75
N ARG A 400 33.52 12.40 1.17
CA ARG A 400 34.61 12.75 0.27
C ARG A 400 35.62 11.59 0.23
N TYR A 401 35.84 11.05 -0.96
CA TYR A 401 36.85 10.03 -1.20
C TYR A 401 38.05 10.66 -1.93
N GLY A 402 39.25 10.56 -1.34
CA GLY A 402 40.49 10.98 -1.98
C GLY A 402 40.55 12.45 -2.41
N ASP A 403 40.79 12.66 -3.70
CA ASP A 403 41.06 13.92 -4.44
C ASP A 403 39.89 14.91 -4.52
N GLY A 404 38.90 14.79 -3.63
CA GLY A 404 37.80 15.74 -3.52
C GLY A 404 36.48 15.23 -4.10
N VAL A 405 36.42 14.00 -4.62
CA VAL A 405 35.17 13.46 -5.16
C VAL A 405 34.17 13.20 -4.04
N VAL A 406 33.05 13.91 -4.11
CA VAL A 406 31.93 13.79 -3.17
C VAL A 406 30.95 12.76 -3.69
N ARG A 407 30.66 11.76 -2.86
CA ARG A 407 29.58 10.81 -3.05
C ARG A 407 28.43 11.19 -2.13
N GLU A 408 27.22 11.11 -2.66
CA GLU A 408 25.99 11.34 -1.89
C GLU A 408 25.37 10.00 -1.51
N TYR A 409 24.97 9.90 -0.25
CA TYR A 409 24.47 8.70 0.38
C TYR A 409 23.12 9.01 1.01
N VAL A 410 22.10 8.24 0.62
CA VAL A 410 20.75 8.35 1.17
C VAL A 410 20.38 7.01 1.77
N GLY A 411 19.87 7.00 2.99
CA GLY A 411 19.49 5.78 3.69
C GLY A 411 18.40 5.98 4.72
N GLN A 412 18.03 4.87 5.36
CA GLN A 412 17.04 4.80 6.41
C GLN A 412 17.62 4.04 7.61
N ALA A 413 17.40 4.58 8.81
CA ALA A 413 17.65 3.91 10.07
C ALA A 413 16.45 3.06 10.48
N ALA A 414 16.71 1.83 10.92
CA ALA A 414 15.72 0.92 11.48
C ALA A 414 16.35 0.16 12.65
N GLY A 415 16.16 0.68 13.88
CA GLY A 415 16.78 0.12 15.08
C GLY A 415 18.31 0.19 15.02
N ASP A 416 18.97 -0.96 15.18
CA ASP A 416 20.43 -1.09 15.13
C ASP A 416 20.98 -1.31 13.72
N HIS A 417 20.17 -1.04 12.68
CA HIS A 417 20.58 -1.12 11.28
C HIS A 417 20.35 0.20 10.56
N ILE A 418 21.27 0.57 9.69
CA ILE A 418 21.08 1.65 8.73
C ILE A 418 21.42 1.07 7.35
N SER A 419 20.55 1.29 6.39
CA SER A 419 20.78 0.85 5.01
C SER A 419 20.36 1.91 4.01
N GLY A 420 20.90 1.87 2.81
CA GLY A 420 20.59 2.88 1.83
C GLY A 420 21.23 2.64 0.47
N THR A 421 21.19 3.67 -0.35
CA THR A 421 21.80 3.72 -1.67
C THR A 421 22.80 4.86 -1.76
N TRP A 422 23.62 4.80 -2.78
CA TRP A 422 24.57 5.86 -3.13
C TRP A 422 24.69 5.98 -4.64
N SER A 423 25.05 7.18 -5.10
CA SER A 423 25.27 7.46 -6.51
C SER A 423 26.50 8.35 -6.73
N GLN A 424 27.25 8.08 -7.79
CA GLN A 424 28.41 8.86 -8.21
C GLN A 424 28.68 8.68 -9.70
N ASN A 425 28.64 9.75 -10.51
CA ASN A 425 29.14 9.76 -11.90
C ASN A 425 28.78 8.49 -12.69
N ASN A 426 27.49 8.13 -12.72
CA ASN A 426 26.91 6.92 -13.36
C ASN A 426 27.12 5.58 -12.63
N SER A 427 27.78 5.55 -11.48
CA SER A 427 27.82 4.39 -10.58
C SER A 427 26.74 4.53 -9.51
N PHE A 428 26.13 3.41 -9.14
CA PHE A 428 25.24 3.34 -7.99
C PHE A 428 25.53 2.09 -7.17
N GLY A 429 25.01 2.04 -5.96
CA GLY A 429 25.11 0.85 -5.13
C GLY A 429 24.27 0.96 -3.88
N THR A 430 24.30 -0.13 -3.11
CA THR A 430 23.63 -0.23 -1.83
C THR A 430 24.65 -0.27 -0.71
N TRP A 431 24.19 0.01 0.50
CA TRP A 431 24.99 -0.12 1.69
C TRP A 431 24.15 -0.52 2.88
N THR A 432 24.79 -1.20 3.81
CA THR A 432 24.18 -1.58 5.08
C THR A 432 25.24 -1.53 6.17
N VAL A 433 24.90 -0.91 7.28
CA VAL A 433 25.70 -0.86 8.51
C VAL A 433 24.84 -1.34 9.67
N SER A 434 25.47 -2.04 10.61
CA SER A 434 24.86 -2.47 11.85
C SER A 434 25.63 -1.87 13.02
N ARG A 435 24.92 -1.51 14.09
CA ARG A 435 25.53 -1.04 15.33
C ARG A 435 26.33 -2.18 15.96
N LYS A 436 27.51 -1.87 16.49
CA LYS A 436 28.37 -2.83 17.18
C LYS A 436 28.27 -2.75 18.69
#